data_AF-A0A938R5R0-F1
#
_entry.id   AF-A0A938R5R0-F1
#
_cell.length_a   1.000
_cell.length_b   1.000
_cell.length_c   1.000
_cell.angle_alpha   90.00
_cell.angle_beta   90.00
_cell.angle_gamma   90.00
#
_symmetry.space_group_name_H-M   'P 1'
#
loop_
_entity.id
_entity.type
_entity.pdbx_description
1 polymer ?
#
loop_
_entity_poly.entity_id
_entity_poly.type
_entity_poly.pdbx_seq_one_letter_code
_entity_poly.pdbx_strand_id
1 'polypeptide(L)' 'MDRKGYIIDLGTMDYAKALDLQHHLWSRRVEGELPDLLLILEHPHVITLGRRGERSS' A
#
# COMPACT_ATOMS: atom_id res chain seq x y z
N MET A 1 -10.57 -20.55 -11.51
CA MET A 1 -10.44 -20.57 -10.03
C MET A 1 -10.76 -19.17 -9.56
N ASP A 2 -11.85 -19.02 -8.81
CA ASP A 2 -12.19 -17.73 -8.22
C ASP A 2 -11.20 -17.43 -7.07
N ARG A 3 -10.32 -16.44 -7.25
CA ARG A 3 -9.47 -15.94 -6.16
C ARG A 3 -10.29 -14.97 -5.32
N LYS A 4 -10.51 -15.34 -4.06
CA LYS A 4 -11.16 -14.48 -3.06
C LYS A 4 -10.12 -13.55 -2.44
N GLY A 5 -10.53 -12.30 -2.20
CA GLY A 5 -9.73 -11.27 -1.56
C GLY A 5 -10.62 -10.25 -0.87
N TYR A 6 -10.02 -9.31 -0.17
CA TYR A 6 -10.72 -8.23 0.50
C TYR A 6 -10.44 -6.89 -0.17
N ILE A 7 -11.47 -6.05 -0.23
CA ILE A 7 -11.34 -4.63 -0.54
C ILE A 7 -11.47 -3.90 0.79
N ILE A 8 -10.49 -3.03 1.10
CA ILE A 8 -10.44 -2.28 2.35
C ILE A 8 -10.35 -0.81 2.01
N ASP A 9 -11.35 -0.05 2.44
CA ASP A 9 -11.32 1.41 2.42
C ASP A 9 -10.72 1.91 3.74
N LEU A 10 -9.58 2.60 3.63
CA LEU A 10 -8.82 3.15 4.77
C LEU A 10 -9.06 4.65 4.95
N GLY A 11 -9.83 5.28 4.07
CA GLY A 11 -10.02 6.73 4.05
C GLY A 11 -8.71 7.51 3.85
N THR A 12 -8.64 8.72 4.42
CA THR A 12 -7.45 9.57 4.32
C THR A 12 -6.43 9.24 5.41
N MET A 13 -5.18 8.97 5.03
CA MET A 13 -4.10 8.70 5.98
C MET A 13 -2.73 9.19 5.50
N ASP A 14 -1.82 9.37 6.44
CA ASP A 14 -0.42 9.75 6.16
C ASP A 14 0.29 8.70 5.28
N TYR A 15 1.10 9.18 4.34
CA TYR A 15 1.81 8.31 3.38
C TYR A 15 2.78 7.33 4.06
N ALA A 16 3.53 7.77 5.07
CA ALA A 16 4.50 6.89 5.75
C ALA A 16 3.78 5.77 6.51
N LYS A 17 2.68 6.10 7.20
CA LYS A 17 1.84 5.08 7.87
C LYS A 17 1.26 4.07 6.89
N ALA A 18 0.85 4.53 5.70
CA ALA A 18 0.34 3.64 4.66
C ALA A 18 1.44 2.74 4.09
N LEU A 19 2.66 3.25 3.93
CA LEU A 19 3.81 2.48 3.48
C LEU A 19 4.18 1.38 4.49
N ASP A 20 4.20 1.70 5.78
CA ASP A 20 4.44 0.73 6.86
C ASP A 20 3.37 -0.38 6.85
N LEU A 21 2.09 0.02 6.71
CA LEU A 21 0.97 -0.91 6.59
C LEU A 21 1.11 -1.82 5.37
N GLN A 22 1.49 -1.26 4.21
CA GLN A 22 1.73 -2.03 2.99
C GLN A 22 2.83 -3.08 3.19
N HIS A 23 3.96 -2.71 3.81
CA HIS A 23 5.04 -3.67 4.09
C HIS A 23 4.61 -4.79 5.04
N HIS A 24 3.88 -4.45 6.11
CA HIS A 24 3.37 -5.43 7.06
C HIS A 24 2.37 -6.40 6.43
N LEU A 25 1.42 -5.91 5.63
CA LEU A 25 0.44 -6.75 4.96
C LEU A 25 1.10 -7.60 3.85
N TRP A 26 2.07 -7.03 3.13
CA TRP A 26 2.81 -7.73 2.10
C TRP A 26 3.58 -8.93 2.67
N SER A 27 4.30 -8.77 3.79
CA SER A 27 5.06 -9.88 4.38
C SER A 27 4.14 -11.05 4.73
N ARG A 28 2.99 -10.76 5.35
CA ARG A 28 1.99 -11.77 5.71
C ARG A 28 1.30 -12.39 4.49
N ARG A 29 1.08 -11.60 3.42
CA ARG A 29 0.52 -12.11 2.16
C ARG A 29 1.49 -13.08 1.47
N VAL A 30 2.78 -12.79 1.46
CA VAL A 30 3.82 -13.64 0.86
C VAL A 30 3.95 -14.96 1.61
N GLU A 31 3.84 -14.94 2.94
CA GLU A 31 3.78 -16.14 3.80
C GLU A 31 2.44 -16.92 3.67
N GLY A 32 1.49 -16.42 2.89
CA GLY A 32 0.19 -17.07 2.68
C GLY A 32 -0.79 -16.93 3.85
N GLU A 33 -0.48 -16.09 4.85
CA GLU A 33 -1.35 -15.85 6.01
C GLU A 33 -2.57 -15.00 5.68
N LEU A 34 -2.48 -14.20 4.61
CA LEU A 34 -3.54 -13.30 4.15
C LEU A 34 -3.96 -13.67 2.72
N PRO A 35 -5.25 -13.53 2.36
CA PRO A 35 -5.67 -13.57 0.97
C PRO A 35 -5.26 -12.27 0.26
N ASP A 36 -5.60 -12.14 -1.03
CA ASP A 36 -5.34 -10.89 -1.76
C ASP A 36 -6.10 -9.71 -1.14
N LEU A 37 -5.46 -8.54 -1.14
CA LEU A 37 -5.98 -7.30 -0.57
C LEU A 37 -5.90 -6.18 -1.60
N LEU A 38 -6.98 -5.41 -1.72
CA LEU A 38 -7.00 -4.12 -2.41
C LEU A 38 -7.24 -3.02 -1.37
N LEU A 39 -6.26 -2.16 -1.18
CA LEU A 39 -6.36 -1.02 -0.26
C LEU A 39 -6.76 0.22 -1.05
N ILE A 40 -7.82 0.89 -0.62
CA ILE A 40 -8.31 2.16 -1.18
C ILE A 40 -8.09 3.22 -0.10
N LEU A 41 -7.44 4.32 -0.47
CA LEU A 41 -7.07 5.38 0.47
C LEU A 41 -6.74 6.69 -0.27
N GLU A 42 -6.74 7.77 0.50
CA GLU A 42 -6.28 9.09 0.10
C GLU A 42 -5.11 9.52 1.00
N HIS A 43 -4.24 10.39 0.48
CA HIS A 43 -3.14 10.98 1.26
C HIS A 43 -3.32 12.49 1.36
N PRO A 44 -3.01 13.10 2.52
CA PRO A 44 -2.68 14.53 2.58
C PRO A 44 -1.58 14.86 1.56
N HIS A 45 -1.48 16.14 1.16
CA HIS A 45 -0.55 16.57 0.11
C HIS A 45 0.87 16.01 0.31
N VAL A 46 1.30 15.18 -0.63
CA VAL A 46 2.59 14.49 -0.58
C VAL A 46 3.17 14.36 -1.99
N ILE A 47 4.48 14.53 -2.12
CA ILE A 47 5.23 14.23 -3.34
C ILE A 47 6.08 13.00 -3.07
N THR A 48 5.90 11.96 -3.86
CA THR A 48 6.68 10.71 -3.79
C THR A 48 7.67 10.65 -4.94
N LEU A 49 8.92 10.30 -4.65
CA LEU A 49 9.94 10.08 -5.68
C LEU A 49 10.09 8.57 -5.91
N GLY A 50 9.75 8.11 -7.12
CA GLY A 50 9.95 6.73 -7.52
C GLY A 50 11.41 6.42 -7.90
N ARG A 51 11.69 5.18 -8.29
CA ARG A 51 13.04 4.69 -8.66
C ARG A 51 13.79 5.49 -9.73
N ARG A 52 13.09 6.27 -10.56
CA ARG A 52 13.68 7.12 -11.61
C ARG A 52 13.49 8.61 -11.33
N GLY A 53 13.06 8.97 -10.12
CA GLY A 53 12.96 10.35 -9.69
C GLY A 53 14.34 10.91 -9.43
N GLU A 54 15.05 11.29 -10.48
CA GLU A 54 16.26 12.10 -10.35
C GLU A 54 15.84 13.47 -9.83
N ARG A 55 16.44 13.88 -8.70
CA ARG A 55 16.42 15.27 -8.27
C ARG A 55 17.45 15.98 -9.14
N SER A 56 17.03 16.48 -10.31
CA SER A 56 17.86 17.38 -11.11
C SER A 56 18.09 18.65 -10.30
N SER A 57 19.31 18.77 -9.77
CA SER A 57 19.86 20.03 -9.25
C SER A 57 20.65 20.70 -10.37
#